data_AF-A0A943P9Y7-F1
#
_entry.id   AF-A0A943P9Y7-F1
#
_cell.length_a   1.000
_cell.length_b   1.000
_cell.length_c   1.000
_cell.angle_alpha   90.00
_cell.angle_beta   90.00
_cell.angle_gamma   90.00
#
_symmetry.space_group_name_H-M   'P 1'
#
loop_
_entity.id
_entity.type
_entity.pdbx_description
1 polymer ?
#
loop_
_entity_poly.entity_id
_entity_poly.type
_entity_poly.pdbx_seq_one_letter_code
_entity_poly.pdbx_strand_id
1 'polypeptide(L)'
;MKTLIELFDESPILNVLASVAFKPEKLIFFGADPLQVEESRGDYNRFFKSRGESPEIEYISADMENIDEVNDTLAKIISENPDCVVDVTGGKDIALLAAGMAAVKLGVPLIAYNRRTKKYANISKYEHAMRANIFGLLDCEDFFNVSGGKVIESEDFSEHRDDFGAFWSKVLDIWNIYLENIGSWVPHVQFLQRVSPACEPNGNMPLKVRAPEHISVNGKQIFRNDDILRALDRCGGITELKYHENSECTFYYCDKNFRHYLTDVGAFLELFIHLCAVTTGKFSSVRSRVKYNWEYSRIRHDRSTIYRPASNEIDVIAINGIEPLFISCKTCAPDMKHIDEIYPQAMRMSGGEGHAVFACTHEIDKDMPIYNKAKALGVYIIDGDDIKNRLVTEHLIEIAEDRYVWKDEPEYKRLIK
;
A
#
# COMPACT_ATOMS: atom_id res chain seq x y z
N MET A 1 -7.90 6.06 -29.24
CA MET A 1 -9.17 6.82 -29.11
C MET A 1 -8.83 8.27 -28.88
N LYS A 2 -9.67 9.20 -29.35
CA LYS A 2 -9.49 10.63 -29.10
C LYS A 2 -10.13 11.07 -27.79
N THR A 3 -11.39 10.70 -27.57
CA THR A 3 -12.15 11.05 -26.37
C THR A 3 -12.50 9.80 -25.57
N LEU A 4 -12.32 9.85 -24.24
CA LEU A 4 -12.86 8.88 -23.29
C LEU A 4 -14.01 9.54 -22.52
N ILE A 5 -15.17 8.89 -22.49
CA ILE A 5 -16.30 9.27 -21.64
C ILE A 5 -16.30 8.31 -20.46
N GLU A 6 -15.96 8.81 -19.27
CA GLU A 6 -15.89 8.06 -18.03
C GLU A 6 -17.16 8.26 -17.22
N LEU A 7 -17.85 7.18 -16.85
CA LEU A 7 -18.93 7.29 -15.87
C LEU A 7 -18.33 7.56 -14.49
N PHE A 8 -18.64 8.73 -13.93
CA PHE A 8 -18.05 9.14 -12.67
C PHE A 8 -18.48 8.23 -11.52
N ASP A 9 -17.50 7.69 -10.80
CA ASP A 9 -17.63 6.73 -9.72
C ASP A 9 -17.19 7.33 -8.37
N GLU A 10 -17.65 6.74 -7.26
CA GLU A 10 -17.18 7.11 -5.92
C GLU A 10 -15.75 6.64 -5.67
N SER A 11 -15.32 5.55 -6.31
CA SER A 11 -13.95 5.05 -6.29
C SER A 11 -13.06 5.90 -7.20
N PRO A 12 -12.13 6.71 -6.64
CA PRO A 12 -11.37 7.66 -7.44
C PRO A 12 -10.41 7.00 -8.44
N ILE A 13 -9.99 5.75 -8.16
CA ILE A 13 -9.06 5.03 -9.04
C ILE A 13 -9.75 4.54 -10.32
N LEU A 14 -11.03 4.15 -10.23
CA LEU A 14 -11.80 3.70 -11.40
C LEU A 14 -11.95 4.84 -12.40
N ASN A 15 -12.22 6.05 -11.91
CA ASN A 15 -12.34 7.28 -12.71
C ASN A 15 -11.12 7.61 -13.58
N VAL A 16 -9.92 7.11 -13.24
CA VAL A 16 -8.69 7.42 -13.99
C VAL A 16 -8.11 6.20 -14.70
N LEU A 17 -8.55 4.98 -14.37
CA LEU A 17 -7.95 3.74 -14.84
C LEU A 17 -7.93 3.65 -16.38
N ALA A 18 -9.06 3.93 -17.03
CA ALA A 18 -9.14 3.87 -18.49
C ALA A 18 -8.33 5.00 -19.13
N SER A 19 -8.31 6.18 -18.53
CA SER A 19 -7.50 7.29 -19.02
C SER A 19 -6.01 6.92 -19.01
N VAL A 20 -5.52 6.32 -17.93
CA VAL A 20 -4.14 5.82 -17.84
C VAL A 20 -3.86 4.72 -18.86
N ALA A 21 -4.80 3.79 -19.04
CA ALA A 21 -4.64 2.65 -19.93
C ALA A 21 -4.66 3.02 -21.42
N PHE A 22 -5.47 3.99 -21.81
CA PHE A 22 -5.75 4.32 -23.21
C PHE A 22 -5.23 5.69 -23.67
N LYS A 23 -4.82 6.55 -22.73
CA LYS A 23 -4.22 7.87 -22.96
C LYS A 23 -5.01 8.73 -23.97
N PRO A 24 -6.30 9.02 -23.70
CA PRO A 24 -7.10 9.85 -24.58
C PRO A 24 -6.57 11.30 -24.60
N GLU A 25 -6.87 12.04 -25.67
CA GLU A 25 -6.62 13.49 -25.72
C GLU A 25 -7.61 14.24 -24.82
N LYS A 26 -8.84 13.76 -24.72
CA LYS A 26 -9.92 14.35 -23.93
C LYS A 26 -10.57 13.31 -23.00
N LEU A 27 -10.76 13.68 -21.74
CA LEU A 27 -11.45 12.91 -20.72
C LEU A 27 -12.71 13.66 -20.29
N ILE A 28 -13.87 13.05 -20.48
CA ILE A 28 -15.16 13.59 -20.06
C ILE A 28 -15.67 12.77 -18.89
N PHE A 29 -15.73 13.39 -17.71
CA PHE A 29 -16.40 12.82 -16.55
C PHE A 29 -17.91 13.07 -16.67
N PHE A 30 -18.67 12.00 -16.86
CA PHE A 30 -20.11 12.08 -17.01
C PHE A 30 -20.84 11.61 -15.75
N GLY A 31 -21.76 12.43 -15.25
CA GLY A 31 -22.62 12.13 -14.10
C GLY A 31 -22.09 12.58 -12.74
N ALA A 32 -20.96 13.29 -12.70
CA ALA A 32 -20.46 13.90 -11.47
C ALA A 32 -21.38 15.05 -11.02
N ASP A 33 -21.77 15.08 -9.74
CA ASP A 33 -22.50 16.22 -9.18
C ASP A 33 -21.55 17.41 -8.90
N PRO A 34 -22.08 18.65 -8.75
CA PRO A 34 -21.24 19.84 -8.55
C PRO A 34 -20.27 19.76 -7.37
N LEU A 35 -20.64 19.08 -6.28
CA LEU A 35 -19.79 18.91 -5.10
C LEU A 35 -18.66 17.94 -5.41
N GLN A 36 -18.96 16.81 -6.04
CA GLN A 36 -17.96 15.83 -6.49
C GLN A 36 -16.96 16.45 -7.47
N VAL A 37 -17.44 17.27 -8.41
CA VAL A 37 -16.57 18.02 -9.35
C VAL A 37 -15.63 18.96 -8.58
N GLU A 38 -16.17 19.68 -7.61
CA GLU A 38 -15.42 20.65 -6.83
C GLU A 38 -14.32 19.98 -5.97
N GLU A 39 -14.62 18.82 -5.40
CA GLU A 39 -13.68 18.03 -4.59
C GLU A 39 -12.61 17.32 -5.42
N SER A 40 -13.01 16.67 -6.52
CA SER A 40 -12.11 15.80 -7.31
C SER A 40 -11.23 16.54 -8.31
N ARG A 41 -11.62 17.74 -8.78
CA ARG A 41 -10.88 18.48 -9.81
C ARG A 41 -9.43 18.75 -9.42
N GLY A 42 -9.19 19.11 -8.16
CA GLY A 42 -7.84 19.32 -7.64
C GLY A 42 -7.03 18.03 -7.67
N ASP A 43 -7.63 16.93 -7.24
CA ASP A 43 -7.01 15.61 -7.11
C ASP A 43 -6.59 15.07 -8.48
N TYR A 44 -7.52 15.05 -9.46
CA TYR A 44 -7.22 14.54 -10.81
C TYR A 44 -6.23 15.41 -11.59
N ASN A 45 -6.28 16.73 -11.42
CA ASN A 45 -5.26 17.60 -12.02
C ASN A 45 -3.86 17.32 -11.45
N ARG A 46 -3.74 17.08 -10.14
CA ARG A 46 -2.45 16.70 -9.53
C ARG A 46 -2.00 15.32 -9.99
N PHE A 47 -2.92 14.35 -10.04
CA PHE A 47 -2.69 13.01 -10.55
C PHE A 47 -2.09 13.04 -11.96
N PHE A 48 -2.79 13.60 -12.96
CA PHE A 48 -2.28 13.64 -14.33
C PHE A 48 -0.97 14.43 -14.44
N LYS A 49 -0.86 15.55 -13.73
CA LYS A 49 0.38 16.35 -13.71
C LYS A 49 1.57 15.56 -13.16
N SER A 50 1.39 14.76 -12.10
CA SER A 50 2.45 13.93 -11.50
C SER A 50 2.98 12.90 -12.50
N ARG A 51 2.12 12.45 -13.41
CA ARG A 51 2.45 11.50 -14.48
C ARG A 51 3.01 12.18 -15.74
N GLY A 52 3.08 13.51 -15.78
CA GLY A 52 3.42 14.26 -16.99
C GLY A 52 2.36 14.17 -18.08
N GLU A 53 1.13 13.84 -17.72
CA GLU A 53 -0.03 13.74 -18.61
C GLU A 53 -0.88 15.00 -18.52
N SER A 54 -1.56 15.37 -19.61
CA SER A 54 -2.39 16.57 -19.68
C SER A 54 -3.59 16.40 -20.61
N PRO A 55 -4.51 15.45 -20.32
CA PRO A 55 -5.75 15.35 -21.08
C PRO A 55 -6.59 16.63 -20.89
N GLU A 56 -7.38 16.99 -21.91
CA GLU A 56 -8.44 17.98 -21.74
C GLU A 56 -9.54 17.36 -20.86
N ILE A 57 -9.75 17.90 -19.66
CA ILE A 57 -10.74 17.37 -18.70
C ILE A 57 -12.01 18.22 -18.74
N GLU A 58 -13.14 17.58 -19.03
CA GLU A 58 -14.47 18.16 -18.95
C GLU A 58 -15.34 17.39 -17.95
N TYR A 59 -16.23 18.11 -17.26
CA TYR A 59 -17.22 17.50 -16.36
C TYR A 59 -18.61 17.85 -16.89
N ILE A 60 -19.45 16.84 -17.07
CA ILE A 60 -20.82 16.99 -17.56
C ILE A 60 -21.75 16.29 -16.58
N SER A 61 -22.56 17.09 -15.90
CA SER A 61 -23.57 16.60 -14.97
C SER A 61 -24.88 16.27 -15.71
N ALA A 62 -25.58 15.27 -15.21
CA ALA A 62 -26.96 14.91 -15.57
C ALA A 62 -27.62 14.30 -14.33
N ASP A 63 -28.95 14.32 -14.26
CA ASP A 63 -29.68 13.49 -13.30
C ASP A 63 -29.51 12.01 -13.66
N MET A 64 -28.62 11.34 -12.93
CA MET A 64 -28.25 9.95 -13.16
C MET A 64 -29.35 8.95 -12.78
N GLU A 65 -30.46 9.41 -12.20
CA GLU A 65 -31.67 8.60 -11.93
C GLU A 65 -32.72 8.76 -13.05
N ASN A 66 -32.52 9.71 -13.97
CA ASN A 66 -33.39 9.97 -15.10
C ASN A 66 -32.80 9.42 -16.41
N ILE A 67 -33.31 8.28 -16.86
CA ILE A 67 -32.84 7.58 -18.06
C ILE A 67 -32.92 8.46 -19.31
N ASP A 68 -33.98 9.26 -19.47
CA ASP A 68 -34.16 10.10 -20.65
C ASP A 68 -33.13 11.23 -20.68
N GLU A 69 -32.89 11.87 -19.54
CA GLU A 69 -31.87 12.92 -19.42
C GLU A 69 -30.45 12.38 -19.66
N VAL A 70 -30.13 11.21 -19.11
CA VAL A 70 -28.85 10.54 -19.35
C VAL A 70 -28.68 10.24 -20.85
N ASN A 71 -29.70 9.66 -21.49
CA ASN A 71 -29.67 9.33 -22.91
C ASN A 71 -29.47 10.56 -23.79
N ASP A 72 -30.24 11.63 -23.54
CA ASP A 72 -30.18 12.87 -24.32
C ASP A 72 -28.84 13.58 -24.15
N THR A 73 -28.31 13.60 -22.92
CA THR A 73 -27.02 14.21 -22.61
C THR A 73 -25.89 13.42 -23.25
N LEU A 74 -25.86 12.08 -23.14
CA LEU A 74 -24.87 11.25 -23.81
C LEU A 74 -24.95 11.39 -25.33
N ALA A 75 -26.16 11.42 -25.91
CA ALA A 75 -26.32 11.62 -27.35
C ALA A 75 -25.69 12.93 -27.81
N LYS A 76 -25.87 14.00 -27.03
CA LYS A 76 -25.23 15.30 -27.29
C LYS A 76 -23.70 15.19 -27.22
N ILE A 77 -23.16 14.65 -26.12
CA ILE A 77 -21.71 14.48 -25.91
C ILE A 77 -21.09 13.70 -27.09
N ILE A 78 -21.70 12.58 -27.46
CA ILE A 78 -21.26 11.71 -28.56
C ILE A 78 -21.30 12.46 -29.89
N SER A 79 -22.35 13.25 -30.14
CA SER A 79 -22.45 14.03 -31.39
C SER A 79 -21.35 15.08 -31.53
N GLU A 80 -20.90 15.66 -30.41
CA GLU A 80 -19.80 16.63 -30.34
C GLU A 80 -18.42 15.95 -30.35
N ASN A 81 -18.36 14.64 -30.01
CA ASN A 81 -17.15 13.84 -29.88
C ASN A 81 -17.26 12.51 -30.64
N PRO A 82 -17.21 12.49 -31.99
CA PRO A 82 -17.52 11.29 -32.78
C PRO A 82 -16.48 10.15 -32.67
N ASP A 83 -15.23 10.45 -32.27
CA ASP A 83 -14.20 9.44 -31.93
C ASP A 83 -14.10 9.29 -30.40
N CYS A 84 -15.19 8.84 -29.81
CA CYS A 84 -15.29 8.56 -28.38
C CYS A 84 -15.45 7.07 -28.08
N VAL A 85 -15.06 6.70 -26.87
CA VAL A 85 -15.37 5.42 -26.24
C VAL A 85 -15.93 5.70 -24.86
N VAL A 86 -16.95 4.94 -24.45
CA VAL A 86 -17.54 5.06 -23.12
C VAL A 86 -16.99 3.94 -22.22
N ASP A 87 -16.40 4.32 -21.09
CA ASP A 87 -16.07 3.39 -20.01
C ASP A 87 -17.27 3.25 -19.07
N VAL A 88 -17.79 2.03 -19.00
CA VAL A 88 -18.90 1.63 -18.14
C VAL A 88 -18.42 0.72 -17.00
N THR A 89 -17.21 0.97 -16.49
CA THR A 89 -16.66 0.29 -15.31
C THR A 89 -17.32 0.75 -14.01
N GLY A 90 -17.54 2.06 -13.88
CA GLY A 90 -18.09 2.68 -12.68
C GLY A 90 -19.46 3.32 -12.90
N GLY A 91 -19.85 4.16 -11.94
CA GLY A 91 -21.13 4.85 -11.89
C GLY A 91 -22.22 4.03 -11.20
N LYS A 92 -23.27 4.72 -10.75
CA LYS A 92 -24.43 4.07 -10.10
C LYS A 92 -25.16 3.13 -11.07
N ASP A 93 -25.82 2.09 -10.55
CA ASP A 93 -26.50 1.07 -11.36
C ASP A 93 -27.43 1.63 -12.46
N ILE A 94 -28.20 2.68 -12.14
CA ILE A 94 -29.13 3.30 -13.09
C ILE A 94 -28.38 4.06 -14.20
N ALA A 95 -27.31 4.78 -13.82
CA ALA A 95 -26.42 5.46 -14.76
C ALA A 95 -25.79 4.46 -15.74
N LEU A 96 -25.29 3.34 -15.21
CA LEU A 96 -24.66 2.28 -15.97
C LEU A 96 -25.63 1.68 -17.00
N LEU A 97 -26.86 1.39 -16.57
CA LEU A 97 -27.92 0.89 -17.45
C LEU A 97 -28.25 1.90 -18.57
N ALA A 98 -28.49 3.16 -18.21
CA ALA A 98 -28.86 4.20 -19.16
C ALA A 98 -27.73 4.47 -20.16
N ALA A 99 -26.47 4.58 -19.69
CA ALA A 99 -25.31 4.79 -20.55
C ALA A 99 -25.08 3.61 -21.50
N GLY A 100 -25.24 2.37 -21.02
CA GLY A 100 -25.19 1.18 -21.87
C GLY A 100 -26.27 1.19 -22.96
N MET A 101 -27.52 1.54 -22.60
CA MET A 101 -28.63 1.65 -23.56
C MET A 101 -28.38 2.74 -24.62
N ALA A 102 -27.94 3.93 -24.19
CA ALA A 102 -27.59 5.03 -25.07
C ALA A 102 -26.49 4.64 -26.05
N ALA A 103 -25.38 4.12 -25.55
CA ALA A 103 -24.22 3.78 -26.35
C ALA A 103 -24.53 2.67 -27.38
N VAL A 104 -25.33 1.65 -27.00
CA VAL A 104 -25.78 0.63 -27.96
C VAL A 104 -26.69 1.23 -29.04
N LYS A 105 -27.66 2.07 -28.65
CA LYS A 105 -28.58 2.74 -29.60
C LYS A 105 -27.84 3.66 -30.57
N LEU A 106 -26.83 4.37 -30.10
CA LEU A 106 -26.00 5.31 -30.87
C LEU A 106 -24.85 4.60 -31.59
N GLY A 107 -24.60 3.33 -31.27
CA GLY A 107 -23.56 2.52 -31.88
C GLY A 107 -22.13 2.92 -31.48
N VAL A 108 -21.94 3.52 -30.31
CA VAL A 108 -20.64 3.96 -29.78
C VAL A 108 -19.91 2.79 -29.09
N PRO A 109 -18.57 2.72 -29.20
CA PRO A 109 -17.82 1.66 -28.52
C PRO A 109 -17.91 1.74 -26.99
N LEU A 110 -17.94 0.57 -26.37
CA LEU A 110 -18.08 0.38 -24.92
C LEU A 110 -16.98 -0.52 -24.38
N ILE A 111 -16.40 -0.11 -23.26
CA ILE A 111 -15.41 -0.88 -22.52
C ILE A 111 -15.81 -0.99 -21.05
N ALA A 112 -15.35 -2.04 -20.38
CA ALA A 112 -15.51 -2.18 -18.94
C ALA A 112 -14.32 -2.94 -18.37
N TYR A 113 -13.83 -2.55 -17.21
CA TYR A 113 -12.80 -3.26 -16.48
C TYR A 113 -13.42 -4.39 -15.66
N ASN A 114 -12.97 -5.61 -15.91
CA ASN A 114 -13.38 -6.78 -15.14
C ASN A 114 -12.39 -7.03 -14.01
N ARG A 115 -12.82 -6.73 -12.78
CA ARG A 115 -12.03 -6.87 -11.54
C ARG A 115 -11.46 -8.27 -11.37
N ARG A 116 -12.30 -9.30 -11.52
CA ARG A 116 -11.91 -10.72 -11.38
C ARG A 116 -10.82 -11.13 -12.38
N THR A 117 -10.93 -10.72 -13.65
CA THR A 117 -9.93 -11.09 -14.67
C THR A 117 -8.78 -10.11 -14.78
N LYS A 118 -8.85 -8.98 -14.05
CA LYS A 118 -7.92 -7.85 -14.08
C LYS A 118 -7.62 -7.33 -15.49
N LYS A 119 -8.66 -7.26 -16.33
CA LYS A 119 -8.57 -6.90 -17.76
C LYS A 119 -9.76 -6.08 -18.20
N TYR A 120 -9.53 -5.21 -19.17
CA TYR A 120 -10.59 -4.55 -19.90
C TYR A 120 -11.27 -5.52 -20.87
N ALA A 121 -12.60 -5.53 -20.82
CA ALA A 121 -13.47 -6.20 -21.78
C ALA A 121 -13.87 -5.23 -22.89
N ASN A 122 -13.90 -5.73 -24.12
CA ASN A 122 -14.59 -5.08 -25.22
C ASN A 122 -16.09 -5.43 -25.10
N ILE A 123 -16.88 -4.53 -24.52
CA ILE A 123 -18.34 -4.71 -24.48
C ILE A 123 -18.91 -4.52 -25.89
N SER A 124 -18.44 -3.50 -26.61
CA SER A 124 -18.73 -3.37 -28.04
C SER A 124 -17.69 -2.51 -28.78
N LYS A 125 -17.41 -2.90 -30.03
CA LYS A 125 -16.73 -2.09 -31.06
C LYS A 125 -15.35 -1.49 -30.71
N TYR A 126 -14.71 -1.89 -29.61
CA TYR A 126 -13.35 -1.46 -29.23
C TYR A 126 -12.45 -2.64 -28.85
N GLU A 127 -12.09 -3.47 -29.82
CA GLU A 127 -11.26 -4.68 -29.59
C GLU A 127 -9.90 -4.38 -28.94
N HIS A 128 -9.37 -3.17 -29.14
CA HIS A 128 -8.13 -2.71 -28.52
C HIS A 128 -8.16 -2.76 -26.98
N ALA A 129 -9.35 -2.67 -26.36
CA ALA A 129 -9.52 -2.80 -24.91
C ALA A 129 -8.92 -4.08 -24.35
N MET A 130 -9.12 -5.21 -25.02
CA MET A 130 -8.70 -6.53 -24.55
C MET A 130 -7.17 -6.71 -24.55
N ARG A 131 -6.43 -5.78 -25.15
CA ARG A 131 -4.96 -5.77 -25.20
C ARG A 131 -4.35 -4.88 -24.11
N ALA A 132 -5.15 -4.08 -23.41
CA ALA A 132 -4.66 -3.23 -22.33
C ALA A 132 -4.17 -4.10 -21.17
N ASN A 133 -2.91 -3.89 -20.77
CA ASN A 133 -2.36 -4.48 -19.58
C ASN A 133 -2.30 -3.42 -18.50
N ILE A 134 -3.05 -3.61 -17.42
CA ILE A 134 -3.09 -2.69 -16.29
C ILE A 134 -1.98 -2.95 -15.26
N PHE A 135 -1.33 -4.12 -15.30
CA PHE A 135 -0.29 -4.46 -14.35
C PHE A 135 0.91 -3.53 -14.52
N GLY A 136 1.28 -2.81 -13.46
CA GLY A 136 2.35 -1.80 -13.49
C GLY A 136 1.98 -0.47 -14.14
N LEU A 137 0.71 -0.22 -14.45
CA LEU A 137 0.26 1.12 -14.85
C LEU A 137 0.09 2.07 -13.66
N LEU A 138 -0.27 1.51 -12.51
CA LEU A 138 -0.50 2.24 -11.27
C LEU A 138 0.59 1.90 -10.25
N ASP A 139 0.96 2.90 -9.46
CA ASP A 139 1.86 2.78 -8.32
C ASP A 139 1.23 3.28 -7.02
N CYS A 140 2.02 3.32 -5.95
CA CYS A 140 1.57 3.79 -4.65
C CYS A 140 1.13 5.26 -4.68
N GLU A 141 1.88 6.15 -5.33
CA GLU A 141 1.59 7.58 -5.34
C GLU A 141 0.28 7.89 -6.08
N ASP A 142 -0.03 7.12 -7.12
CA ASP A 142 -1.28 7.23 -7.86
C ASP A 142 -2.51 7.15 -6.94
N PHE A 143 -2.57 6.16 -6.04
CA PHE A 143 -3.68 6.01 -5.09
C PHE A 143 -3.79 7.18 -4.11
N PHE A 144 -2.67 7.77 -3.68
CA PHE A 144 -2.70 8.96 -2.85
C PHE A 144 -3.20 10.18 -3.64
N ASN A 145 -2.67 10.38 -4.84
CA ASN A 145 -2.99 11.54 -5.67
C ASN A 145 -4.49 11.60 -6.03
N VAL A 146 -5.11 10.47 -6.39
CA VAL A 146 -6.55 10.41 -6.72
C VAL A 146 -7.45 10.53 -5.50
N SER A 147 -6.94 10.20 -4.31
CA SER A 147 -7.71 10.20 -3.06
C SER A 147 -7.50 11.46 -2.20
N GLY A 148 -6.81 12.47 -2.73
CA GLY A 148 -6.55 13.75 -2.05
C GLY A 148 -5.43 13.71 -1.01
N GLY A 149 -4.61 12.65 -1.05
CA GLY A 149 -3.39 12.49 -0.25
C GLY A 149 -2.14 12.85 -1.04
N LYS A 150 -1.02 12.93 -0.32
CA LYS A 150 0.31 13.12 -0.89
C LYS A 150 1.34 12.37 -0.08
N VAL A 151 2.11 11.51 -0.76
CA VAL A 151 3.28 10.85 -0.19
C VAL A 151 4.38 11.88 0.05
N ILE A 152 4.96 11.86 1.24
CA ILE A 152 6.04 12.75 1.68
C ILE A 152 7.37 12.00 1.69
N GLU A 153 7.35 10.75 2.13
CA GLU A 153 8.52 9.88 2.25
C GLU A 153 8.06 8.44 2.08
N SER A 154 8.85 7.62 1.39
CA SER A 154 8.67 6.17 1.31
C SER A 154 9.97 5.51 0.84
N GLU A 155 10.10 4.22 1.11
CA GLU A 155 11.24 3.40 0.69
C GLU A 155 10.79 2.43 -0.41
N ASP A 156 11.59 2.31 -1.46
CA ASP A 156 11.36 1.33 -2.54
C ASP A 156 12.54 0.42 -2.87
N PHE A 157 13.66 0.63 -2.19
CA PHE A 157 14.88 -0.16 -2.31
C PHE A 157 15.40 -0.26 -3.75
N SER A 158 15.03 0.69 -4.61
CA SER A 158 15.51 0.75 -6.00
C SER A 158 17.01 1.04 -6.07
N GLU A 159 17.59 1.63 -5.03
CA GLU A 159 19.03 1.81 -4.87
C GLU A 159 19.80 0.49 -4.78
N HIS A 160 19.12 -0.60 -4.38
CA HIS A 160 19.70 -1.94 -4.28
C HIS A 160 19.51 -2.76 -5.56
N ARG A 161 19.15 -2.14 -6.69
CA ARG A 161 18.89 -2.87 -7.94
C ARG A 161 20.09 -3.69 -8.43
N ASP A 162 21.30 -3.18 -8.24
CA ASP A 162 22.54 -3.80 -8.73
C ASP A 162 23.06 -4.91 -7.80
N ASP A 163 22.73 -4.87 -6.50
CA ASP A 163 23.11 -5.86 -5.49
C ASP A 163 21.91 -6.60 -4.86
N PHE A 164 20.76 -6.55 -5.54
CA PHE A 164 19.45 -6.93 -5.02
C PHE A 164 19.44 -8.31 -4.33
N GLY A 165 20.05 -9.31 -4.96
CA GLY A 165 20.13 -10.66 -4.38
C GLY A 165 20.96 -10.72 -3.09
N ALA A 166 22.06 -9.98 -3.02
CA ALA A 166 22.92 -9.96 -1.83
C ALA A 166 22.27 -9.18 -0.68
N PHE A 167 21.61 -8.05 -0.98
CA PHE A 167 20.85 -7.29 0.01
C PHE A 167 19.76 -8.14 0.65
N TRP A 168 18.90 -8.76 -0.16
CA TRP A 168 17.78 -9.56 0.35
C TRP A 168 18.19 -10.87 1.02
N SER A 169 19.29 -11.49 0.57
CA SER A 169 19.87 -12.63 1.29
C SER A 169 20.25 -12.25 2.71
N LYS A 170 20.91 -11.09 2.89
CA LYS A 170 21.28 -10.59 4.21
C LYS A 170 20.06 -10.24 5.07
N VAL A 171 19.03 -9.62 4.48
CA VAL A 171 17.77 -9.35 5.18
C VAL A 171 17.16 -10.66 5.69
N LEU A 172 17.14 -11.71 4.86
CA LEU A 172 16.62 -13.02 5.25
C LEU A 172 17.48 -13.68 6.34
N ASP A 173 18.80 -13.59 6.26
CA ASP A 173 19.70 -14.12 7.28
C ASP A 173 19.48 -13.44 8.64
N ILE A 174 19.37 -12.11 8.66
CA ILE A 174 19.06 -11.36 9.88
C ILE A 174 17.64 -11.68 10.38
N TRP A 175 16.67 -11.87 9.48
CA TRP A 175 15.32 -12.29 9.87
C TRP A 175 15.31 -13.67 10.54
N ASN A 176 16.15 -14.62 10.09
CA ASN A 176 16.28 -15.91 10.77
C ASN A 176 16.83 -15.71 12.20
N ILE A 177 17.82 -14.83 12.38
CA ILE A 177 18.35 -14.47 13.71
C ILE A 177 17.23 -13.84 14.57
N TYR A 178 16.42 -12.95 13.99
CA TYR A 178 15.25 -12.37 14.65
C TYR A 178 14.32 -13.46 15.19
N LEU A 179 13.94 -14.43 14.34
CA LEU A 179 13.00 -15.49 14.71
C LEU A 179 13.54 -16.42 15.79
N GLU A 180 14.82 -16.80 15.69
CA GLU A 180 15.51 -17.60 16.71
C GLU A 180 15.56 -16.89 18.08
N ASN A 181 15.48 -15.56 18.08
CA ASN A 181 15.66 -14.73 19.26
C ASN A 181 14.42 -13.86 19.58
N ILE A 182 13.23 -14.22 19.07
CA ILE A 182 12.04 -13.36 19.08
C ILE A 182 11.70 -12.78 20.47
N GLY A 183 11.82 -13.57 21.54
CA GLY A 183 11.55 -13.13 22.91
C GLY A 183 12.60 -12.19 23.51
N SER A 184 13.80 -12.15 22.93
CA SER A 184 14.91 -11.29 23.37
C SER A 184 15.25 -10.17 22.38
N TRP A 185 14.59 -10.15 21.22
CA TRP A 185 14.85 -9.18 20.16
C TRP A 185 14.51 -7.74 20.59
N VAL A 186 13.34 -7.51 21.19
CA VAL A 186 12.95 -6.15 21.63
C VAL A 186 13.95 -5.59 22.67
N PRO A 187 14.32 -6.33 23.74
CA PRO A 187 15.42 -5.90 24.61
C PRO A 187 16.74 -5.65 23.88
N HIS A 188 17.09 -6.47 22.90
CA HIS A 188 18.30 -6.28 22.08
C HIS A 188 18.26 -4.97 21.27
N VAL A 189 17.14 -4.67 20.62
CA VAL A 189 16.97 -3.41 19.88
C VAL A 189 17.03 -2.21 20.83
N GLN A 190 16.38 -2.28 22.00
CA GLN A 190 16.48 -1.23 23.03
C GLN A 190 17.92 -1.05 23.52
N PHE A 191 18.68 -2.14 23.60
CA PHE A 191 20.11 -2.09 23.86
C PHE A 191 20.84 -1.30 22.77
N LEU A 192 20.66 -1.69 21.51
CA LEU A 192 21.28 -1.04 20.36
C LEU A 192 20.90 0.45 20.26
N GLN A 193 19.63 0.81 20.49
CA GLN A 193 19.16 2.20 20.52
C GLN A 193 19.94 3.06 21.52
N ARG A 194 20.23 2.52 22.71
CA ARG A 194 20.91 3.26 23.77
C ARG A 194 22.39 3.42 23.53
N VAL A 195 23.05 2.40 22.99
CA VAL A 195 24.50 2.39 22.76
C VAL A 195 24.90 3.01 21.42
N SER A 196 23.96 3.15 20.50
CA SER A 196 24.21 3.80 19.22
C SER A 196 24.38 5.31 19.39
N PRO A 197 25.47 5.90 18.88
CA PRO A 197 25.67 7.35 18.99
C PRO A 197 24.55 8.14 18.30
N ALA A 198 24.18 9.28 18.85
CA ALA A 198 23.21 10.19 18.23
C ALA A 198 23.74 10.73 16.89
N CYS A 199 22.82 11.21 16.05
CA CYS A 199 23.18 11.93 14.83
C CYS A 199 24.02 13.16 15.17
N GLU A 200 25.11 13.37 14.45
CA GLU A 200 25.98 14.53 14.61
C GLU A 200 25.31 15.81 14.07
N PRO A 201 25.70 17.01 14.53
CA PRO A 201 25.10 18.28 14.09
C PRO A 201 25.16 18.55 12.58
N ASN A 202 26.07 17.89 11.87
CA ASN A 202 26.24 17.96 10.41
C ASN A 202 25.33 16.97 9.65
N GLY A 203 24.46 16.22 10.33
CA GLY A 203 23.61 15.18 9.75
C GLY A 203 24.34 13.85 9.49
N ASN A 204 25.59 13.72 9.93
CA ASN A 204 26.32 12.46 9.86
C ASN A 204 25.80 11.49 10.92
N MET A 205 25.58 10.24 10.53
CA MET A 205 25.06 9.21 11.40
C MET A 205 26.17 8.20 11.70
N PRO A 206 26.74 8.18 12.92
CA PRO A 206 27.87 7.31 13.23
C PRO A 206 27.49 5.83 13.15
N LEU A 207 28.30 5.07 12.42
CA LEU A 207 28.13 3.63 12.25
C LEU A 207 28.92 2.81 13.29
N LYS A 208 29.99 3.38 13.84
CA LYS A 208 30.79 2.72 14.87
C LYS A 208 30.11 2.83 16.22
N VAL A 209 29.99 1.68 16.89
CA VAL A 209 29.44 1.58 18.24
C VAL A 209 30.53 1.10 19.19
N ARG A 210 30.54 1.67 20.40
CA ARG A 210 31.23 1.14 21.57
C ARG A 210 30.17 0.89 22.64
N ALA A 211 29.95 -0.37 22.98
CA ALA A 211 28.84 -0.78 23.82
C ALA A 211 29.36 -1.42 25.12
N PRO A 212 28.83 -1.03 26.30
CA PRO A 212 29.10 -1.72 27.56
C PRO A 212 28.47 -3.11 27.59
N GLU A 213 28.70 -3.87 28.65
CA GLU A 213 28.04 -5.15 28.89
C GLU A 213 26.54 -5.01 29.20
N HIS A 214 26.15 -3.90 29.85
CA HIS A 214 24.77 -3.62 30.22
C HIS A 214 24.48 -2.12 30.17
N ILE A 215 23.20 -1.79 30.04
CA ILE A 215 22.66 -0.43 30.10
C ILE A 215 21.48 -0.36 31.06
N SER A 216 21.15 0.84 31.51
CA SER A 216 19.89 1.10 32.23
C SER A 216 18.88 1.82 31.32
N VAL A 217 17.68 1.25 31.22
CA VAL A 217 16.53 1.83 30.51
C VAL A 217 15.32 1.78 31.44
N ASN A 218 14.74 2.95 31.76
CA ASN A 218 13.59 3.07 32.67
C ASN A 218 13.76 2.32 34.02
N GLY A 219 14.98 2.34 34.57
CA GLY A 219 15.30 1.67 35.83
C GLY A 219 15.50 0.14 35.74
N LYS A 220 15.33 -0.46 34.55
CA LYS A 220 15.64 -1.87 34.28
C LYS A 220 17.02 -2.00 33.63
N GLN A 221 17.77 -3.00 34.07
CA GLN A 221 19.04 -3.37 33.43
C GLN A 221 18.76 -4.23 32.21
N ILE A 222 19.32 -3.82 31.07
CA ILE A 222 19.30 -4.61 29.83
C ILE A 222 20.75 -5.01 29.54
N PHE A 223 20.97 -6.32 29.47
CA PHE A 223 22.27 -6.89 29.16
C PHE A 223 22.43 -7.05 27.65
N ARG A 224 23.66 -6.84 27.18
CA ARG A 224 24.05 -7.10 25.80
C ARG A 224 23.82 -8.58 25.47
N ASN A 225 23.14 -8.85 24.37
CA ASN A 225 23.00 -10.22 23.86
C ASN A 225 24.15 -10.52 22.89
N ASP A 226 25.19 -11.19 23.41
CA ASP A 226 26.40 -11.52 22.65
C ASP A 226 26.15 -12.55 21.54
N ASP A 227 25.17 -13.43 21.69
CA ASP A 227 24.87 -14.44 20.69
C ASP A 227 24.21 -13.81 19.46
N ILE A 228 23.29 -12.85 19.66
CA ILE A 228 22.74 -12.04 18.57
C ILE A 228 23.86 -11.23 17.89
N LEU A 229 24.71 -10.53 18.64
CA LEU A 229 25.79 -9.74 18.03
C LEU A 229 26.75 -10.59 17.20
N ARG A 230 27.15 -11.76 17.70
CA ARG A 230 28.00 -12.69 16.94
C ARG A 230 27.27 -13.24 15.71
N ALA A 231 25.98 -13.50 15.80
CA ALA A 231 25.19 -13.95 14.65
C ALA A 231 25.10 -12.86 13.57
N LEU A 232 24.85 -11.61 13.98
CA LEU A 232 24.83 -10.45 13.09
C LEU A 232 26.20 -10.22 12.44
N ASP A 233 27.31 -10.39 13.16
CA ASP A 233 28.67 -10.25 12.59
C ASP A 233 28.95 -11.36 11.56
N ARG A 234 28.50 -12.60 11.84
CA ARG A 234 28.66 -13.74 10.90
C ARG A 234 27.89 -13.56 9.59
N CYS A 235 26.66 -13.03 9.64
CA CYS A 235 25.86 -12.79 8.43
C CYS A 235 26.15 -11.42 7.79
N GLY A 236 27.06 -10.63 8.37
CA GLY A 236 27.40 -9.30 7.89
C GLY A 236 26.26 -8.28 8.02
N GLY A 237 25.41 -8.41 9.06
CA GLY A 237 24.48 -7.36 9.49
C GLY A 237 25.14 -6.29 10.37
N ILE A 238 26.21 -6.67 11.08
CA ILE A 238 27.22 -5.78 11.64
C ILE A 238 28.61 -6.30 11.22
N THR A 239 29.65 -5.50 11.43
CA THR A 239 31.03 -5.89 11.09
C THR A 239 32.05 -5.48 12.16
N GLU A 240 33.21 -6.14 12.15
CA GLU A 240 34.33 -5.91 13.05
C GLU A 240 33.96 -5.98 14.55
N LEU A 241 33.10 -6.94 14.93
CA LEU A 241 32.80 -7.18 16.33
C LEU A 241 34.07 -7.58 17.10
N LYS A 242 34.44 -6.78 18.10
CA LYS A 242 35.59 -7.02 18.99
C LYS A 242 35.18 -6.86 20.43
N TYR A 243 35.58 -7.82 21.27
CA TYR A 243 35.40 -7.79 22.72
C TYR A 243 36.68 -7.32 23.39
N HIS A 244 36.53 -6.51 24.45
CA HIS A 244 37.63 -5.88 25.18
C HIS A 244 37.70 -6.40 26.62
N GLU A 245 38.86 -6.27 27.27
CA GLU A 245 39.10 -6.77 28.63
C GLU A 245 38.20 -6.12 29.70
N ASN A 246 37.68 -4.92 29.43
CA ASN A 246 36.76 -4.19 30.31
C ASN A 246 35.29 -4.56 30.11
N SER A 247 34.99 -5.73 29.53
CA SER A 247 33.65 -6.23 29.20
C SER A 247 32.88 -5.42 28.15
N GLU A 248 33.48 -4.39 27.54
CA GLU A 248 32.89 -3.67 26.42
C GLU A 248 33.08 -4.43 25.10
N CYS A 249 32.30 -4.07 24.09
CA CYS A 249 32.54 -4.47 22.73
C CYS A 249 32.49 -3.27 21.78
N THR A 250 33.10 -3.42 20.61
CA THR A 250 32.99 -2.48 19.49
C THR A 250 32.55 -3.21 18.24
N PHE A 251 31.73 -2.57 17.42
CA PHE A 251 31.32 -3.06 16.10
C PHE A 251 30.92 -1.88 15.21
N TYR A 252 30.67 -2.16 13.93
CA TYR A 252 30.16 -1.21 12.95
C TYR A 252 28.83 -1.73 12.40
N TYR A 253 27.85 -0.83 12.25
CA TYR A 253 26.76 -1.08 11.32
C TYR A 253 27.29 -1.02 9.89
N CYS A 254 26.75 -1.86 9.01
CA CYS A 254 27.19 -1.91 7.61
C CYS A 254 26.98 -0.57 6.89
N ASP A 255 25.82 0.04 7.12
CA ASP A 255 25.44 1.33 6.57
C ASP A 255 24.37 1.98 7.46
N LYS A 256 23.89 3.15 7.03
CA LYS A 256 22.87 3.93 7.74
C LYS A 256 21.50 3.23 7.76
N ASN A 257 21.19 2.45 6.73
CA ASN A 257 19.92 1.75 6.60
C ASN A 257 19.86 0.57 7.58
N PHE A 258 20.88 -0.31 7.60
CA PHE A 258 20.96 -1.40 8.57
C PHE A 258 21.10 -0.90 10.01
N ARG A 259 21.77 0.24 10.24
CA ARG A 259 21.71 0.90 11.55
C ARG A 259 20.27 1.20 11.94
N HIS A 260 19.49 1.81 11.05
CA HIS A 260 18.07 2.10 11.31
C HIS A 260 17.26 0.82 11.56
N TYR A 261 17.32 -0.16 10.67
CA TYR A 261 16.55 -1.41 10.80
C TYR A 261 16.89 -2.20 12.08
N LEU A 262 18.15 -2.16 12.54
CA LEU A 262 18.57 -2.85 13.77
C LEU A 262 18.33 -2.02 15.04
N THR A 263 18.05 -0.72 14.93
CA THR A 263 17.79 0.17 16.07
C THR A 263 16.34 0.62 16.17
N ASP A 264 15.44 0.08 15.36
CA ASP A 264 14.01 0.32 15.47
C ASP A 264 13.27 -1.01 15.66
N VAL A 265 12.34 -1.02 16.62
CA VAL A 265 11.68 -2.22 17.12
C VAL A 265 10.69 -2.80 16.10
N GLY A 266 10.10 -1.97 15.24
CA GLY A 266 9.15 -2.38 14.19
C GLY A 266 9.80 -2.54 12.82
N ALA A 267 10.83 -1.72 12.56
CA ALA A 267 11.48 -1.56 11.26
C ALA A 267 11.86 -2.84 10.53
N PHE A 268 12.36 -3.86 11.25
CA PHE A 268 12.82 -5.08 10.60
C PHE A 268 11.67 -5.99 10.14
N LEU A 269 10.53 -5.97 10.85
CA LEU A 269 9.32 -6.68 10.40
C LEU A 269 8.80 -6.05 9.10
N GLU A 270 8.76 -4.72 9.01
CA GLU A 270 8.35 -3.98 7.81
C GLU A 270 9.21 -4.36 6.60
N LEU A 271 10.54 -4.38 6.79
CA LEU A 271 11.50 -4.77 5.77
C LEU A 271 11.32 -6.23 5.32
N PHE A 272 11.03 -7.13 6.26
CA PHE A 272 10.76 -8.53 5.95
C PHE A 272 9.44 -8.72 5.17
N ILE A 273 8.37 -8.01 5.55
CA ILE A 273 7.11 -8.03 4.80
C ILE A 273 7.32 -7.46 3.40
N HIS A 274 8.10 -6.39 3.25
CA HIS A 274 8.48 -5.85 1.94
C HIS A 274 9.19 -6.91 1.07
N LEU A 275 10.20 -7.57 1.62
CA LEU A 275 10.90 -8.68 0.96
C LEU A 275 9.90 -9.76 0.48
N CYS A 276 9.00 -10.19 1.36
CA CYS A 276 8.00 -11.19 1.04
C CYS A 276 7.09 -10.73 -0.10
N ALA A 277 6.64 -9.46 -0.08
CA ALA A 277 5.81 -8.90 -1.14
C ALA A 277 6.55 -8.88 -2.49
N VAL A 278 7.76 -8.33 -2.54
CA VAL A 278 8.52 -8.21 -3.80
C VAL A 278 8.85 -9.57 -4.41
N THR A 279 9.20 -10.56 -3.57
CA THR A 279 9.57 -11.91 -4.04
C THR A 279 8.39 -12.72 -4.60
N THR A 280 7.13 -12.31 -4.35
CA THR A 280 5.95 -12.99 -4.90
C THR A 280 5.83 -12.84 -6.43
N GLY A 281 6.34 -11.75 -7.00
CA GLY A 281 6.08 -11.37 -8.39
C GLY A 281 4.62 -10.99 -8.69
N LYS A 282 3.76 -10.87 -7.67
CA LYS A 282 2.33 -10.53 -7.81
C LYS A 282 2.04 -9.03 -7.70
N PHE A 283 2.99 -8.25 -7.21
CA PHE A 283 2.82 -6.82 -7.01
C PHE A 283 3.68 -6.04 -8.00
N SER A 284 3.09 -5.04 -8.65
CA SER A 284 3.79 -4.20 -9.62
C SER A 284 4.60 -3.09 -8.97
N SER A 285 4.27 -2.73 -7.73
CA SER A 285 5.00 -1.76 -6.92
C SER A 285 4.87 -2.16 -5.46
N VAL A 286 5.96 -2.05 -4.70
CA VAL A 286 5.97 -2.24 -3.24
C VAL A 286 6.71 -1.06 -2.63
N ARG A 287 6.13 -0.45 -1.60
CA ARG A 287 6.70 0.66 -0.85
C ARG A 287 6.63 0.37 0.64
N SER A 288 7.62 0.82 1.39
CA SER A 288 7.64 0.75 2.86
C SER A 288 7.69 2.14 3.48
N ARG A 289 7.26 2.27 4.74
CA ARG A 289 7.27 3.52 5.52
C ARG A 289 6.67 4.68 4.76
N VAL A 290 5.50 4.45 4.18
CA VAL A 290 4.82 5.43 3.34
C VAL A 290 4.23 6.49 4.25
N LYS A 291 4.97 7.56 4.46
CA LYS A 291 4.50 8.74 5.20
C LYS A 291 3.76 9.66 4.25
N TYR A 292 2.59 10.09 4.67
CA TYR A 292 1.73 10.88 3.82
C TYR A 292 0.92 11.91 4.62
N ASN A 293 0.48 12.93 3.90
CA ASN A 293 -0.43 13.95 4.40
C ASN A 293 -1.68 14.00 3.55
N TRP A 294 -2.81 14.34 4.16
CA TRP A 294 -4.00 14.74 3.42
C TRP A 294 -3.85 16.21 3.01
N GLU A 295 -3.91 16.50 1.71
CA GLU A 295 -3.83 17.88 1.22
C GLU A 295 -5.14 18.64 1.49
N TYR A 296 -6.27 17.92 1.50
CA TYR A 296 -7.57 18.46 1.83
C TYR A 296 -8.31 17.57 2.82
N SER A 297 -8.78 18.18 3.92
CA SER A 297 -9.77 17.54 4.79
C SER A 297 -11.10 17.48 4.04
N ARG A 298 -11.42 16.35 3.42
CA ARG A 298 -12.77 16.02 2.88
C ARG A 298 -13.89 16.06 3.95
N ILE A 299 -13.55 16.34 5.21
CA ILE A 299 -14.42 16.15 6.38
C ILE A 299 -15.17 17.45 6.78
N ARG A 300 -14.83 18.65 6.29
CA ARG A 300 -15.53 19.89 6.72
C ARG A 300 -15.69 20.95 5.64
N HIS A 301 -16.91 21.49 5.55
CA HIS A 301 -17.37 22.60 4.72
C HIS A 301 -16.64 23.95 4.94
N ASP A 302 -15.61 23.99 5.78
CA ASP A 302 -14.89 25.22 6.09
C ASP A 302 -13.50 25.21 5.45
N ARG A 303 -13.40 25.86 4.30
CA ARG A 303 -12.15 26.11 3.56
C ARG A 303 -11.21 27.10 4.25
N SER A 304 -11.64 27.77 5.32
CA SER A 304 -10.85 28.81 5.98
C SER A 304 -9.94 28.28 7.09
N THR A 305 -10.20 27.08 7.62
CA THR A 305 -9.38 26.50 8.69
C THR A 305 -8.25 25.62 8.12
N ILE A 306 -7.04 26.16 8.07
CA ILE A 306 -5.80 25.41 7.79
C ILE A 306 -5.46 24.59 9.03
N TYR A 307 -5.88 23.32 9.07
CA TYR A 307 -5.40 22.38 10.08
C TYR A 307 -3.98 21.94 9.73
N ARG A 308 -3.14 21.72 10.76
CA ARG A 308 -1.85 21.06 10.55
C ARG A 308 -2.13 19.67 9.96
N PRO A 309 -1.50 19.29 8.84
CA PRO A 309 -1.67 17.96 8.31
C PRO A 309 -1.23 16.95 9.38
N ALA A 310 -2.12 16.00 9.69
CA ALA A 310 -1.74 14.84 10.48
C ALA A 310 -0.82 13.98 9.61
N SER A 311 0.45 13.86 10.02
CA SER A 311 1.39 12.92 9.39
C SER A 311 0.93 11.52 9.76
N ASN A 312 0.52 10.76 8.75
CA ASN A 312 0.17 9.35 8.89
C ASN A 312 1.25 8.51 8.21
N GLU A 313 1.30 7.23 8.54
CA GLU A 313 2.26 6.28 7.99
C GLU A 313 1.58 4.94 7.75
N ILE A 314 1.79 4.35 6.57
CA ILE A 314 1.50 2.95 6.29
C ILE A 314 2.82 2.20 6.19
N ASP A 315 2.92 1.12 6.95
CA ASP A 315 4.17 0.38 7.13
C ASP A 315 4.65 -0.26 5.81
N VAL A 316 3.75 -0.95 5.08
CA VAL A 316 4.01 -1.48 3.72
C VAL A 316 2.77 -1.32 2.83
N ILE A 317 2.96 -0.89 1.58
CA ILE A 317 1.93 -0.88 0.54
C ILE A 317 2.41 -1.72 -0.64
N ALA A 318 1.57 -2.65 -1.12
CA ALA A 318 1.86 -3.49 -2.28
C ALA A 318 0.74 -3.41 -3.32
N ILE A 319 1.06 -3.02 -4.55
CA ILE A 319 0.10 -2.70 -5.61
C ILE A 319 -0.15 -3.90 -6.51
N ASN A 320 -1.40 -4.32 -6.63
CA ASN A 320 -1.83 -5.43 -7.49
C ASN A 320 -2.97 -4.96 -8.41
N GLY A 321 -2.61 -4.26 -9.49
CA GLY A 321 -3.59 -3.61 -10.35
C GLY A 321 -4.31 -2.48 -9.61
N ILE A 322 -5.64 -2.56 -9.48
CA ILE A 322 -6.44 -1.58 -8.75
C ILE A 322 -6.67 -1.92 -7.27
N GLU A 323 -6.18 -3.07 -6.81
CA GLU A 323 -6.43 -3.63 -5.47
C GLU A 323 -5.14 -3.58 -4.63
N PRO A 324 -4.78 -2.42 -4.05
CA PRO A 324 -3.59 -2.28 -3.21
C PRO A 324 -3.77 -2.98 -1.86
N LEU A 325 -2.70 -3.60 -1.35
CA LEU A 325 -2.63 -4.09 0.02
C LEU A 325 -1.98 -3.01 0.88
N PHE A 326 -2.69 -2.55 1.92
CA PHE A 326 -2.18 -1.67 2.96
C PHE A 326 -1.90 -2.50 4.21
N ILE A 327 -0.62 -2.66 4.53
CA ILE A 327 -0.16 -3.59 5.56
C ILE A 327 0.37 -2.79 6.74
N SER A 328 -0.25 -2.96 7.91
CA SER A 328 0.33 -2.47 9.17
C SER A 328 1.07 -3.59 9.89
N CYS A 329 2.30 -3.31 10.30
CA CYS A 329 3.21 -4.22 10.96
C CYS A 329 3.33 -3.86 12.45
N LYS A 330 3.14 -4.82 13.36
CA LYS A 330 3.32 -4.63 14.81
C LYS A 330 4.14 -5.74 15.43
N THR A 331 5.15 -5.39 16.21
CA THR A 331 5.97 -6.35 16.97
C THR A 331 5.47 -6.53 18.42
N CYS A 332 4.33 -5.93 18.77
CA CYS A 332 3.70 -6.00 20.08
C CYS A 332 2.43 -6.86 20.05
N ALA A 333 1.85 -7.09 21.24
CA ALA A 333 0.57 -7.76 21.37
C ALA A 333 -0.53 -7.04 20.57
N PRO A 334 -1.41 -7.80 19.91
CA PRO A 334 -2.50 -7.25 19.10
C PRO A 334 -3.48 -6.45 19.96
N ASP A 335 -3.97 -5.33 19.43
CA ASP A 335 -4.96 -4.45 20.06
C ASP A 335 -6.00 -4.03 19.00
N MET A 336 -7.25 -3.84 19.43
CA MET A 336 -8.36 -3.42 18.57
C MET A 336 -8.07 -2.16 17.77
N LYS A 337 -7.31 -1.24 18.37
CA LYS A 337 -6.93 0.03 17.72
C LYS A 337 -6.16 -0.19 16.42
N HIS A 338 -5.40 -1.28 16.29
CA HIS A 338 -4.63 -1.55 15.08
C HIS A 338 -5.55 -1.84 13.89
N ILE A 339 -6.65 -2.57 14.13
CA ILE A 339 -7.68 -2.85 13.13
C ILE A 339 -8.46 -1.57 12.79
N ASP A 340 -8.84 -0.80 13.81
CA ASP A 340 -9.57 0.47 13.66
C ASP A 340 -8.75 1.56 12.95
N GLU A 341 -7.42 1.46 12.98
CA GLU A 341 -6.51 2.40 12.33
C GLU A 341 -6.29 2.05 10.85
N ILE A 342 -5.97 0.79 10.54
CA ILE A 342 -5.60 0.40 9.17
C ILE A 342 -6.79 0.31 8.21
N TYR A 343 -7.94 -0.18 8.68
CA TYR A 343 -9.14 -0.36 7.86
C TYR A 343 -9.62 0.95 7.20
N PRO A 344 -9.91 2.04 7.94
CA PRO A 344 -10.41 3.27 7.32
C PRO A 344 -9.39 3.93 6.41
N GLN A 345 -8.09 3.75 6.67
CA GLN A 345 -7.03 4.26 5.81
C GLN A 345 -7.04 3.53 4.45
N ALA A 346 -7.05 2.20 4.47
CA ALA A 346 -7.10 1.38 3.25
C ALA A 346 -8.34 1.71 2.41
N MET A 347 -9.52 1.76 3.05
CA MET A 347 -10.79 2.06 2.36
C MET A 347 -10.79 3.46 1.75
N ARG A 348 -10.33 4.47 2.50
CA ARG A 348 -10.29 5.85 2.00
C ARG A 348 -9.31 6.03 0.84
N MET A 349 -8.13 5.42 0.90
CA MET A 349 -7.10 5.58 -0.12
C MET A 349 -7.42 4.86 -1.42
N SER A 350 -8.04 3.69 -1.33
CA SER A 350 -8.36 2.87 -2.50
C SER A 350 -9.75 3.11 -3.08
N GLY A 351 -10.60 3.89 -2.39
CA GLY A 351 -12.01 3.99 -2.77
C GLY A 351 -12.77 2.67 -2.59
N GLY A 352 -12.32 1.82 -1.65
CA GLY A 352 -12.90 0.51 -1.37
C GLY A 352 -12.35 -0.65 -2.22
N GLU A 353 -11.45 -0.40 -3.17
CA GLU A 353 -10.86 -1.46 -4.00
C GLU A 353 -9.70 -2.20 -3.31
N GLY A 354 -9.11 -1.63 -2.27
CA GLY A 354 -7.91 -2.16 -1.61
C GLY A 354 -8.21 -3.08 -0.44
N HIS A 355 -7.17 -3.74 0.05
CA HIS A 355 -7.22 -4.64 1.20
C HIS A 355 -6.44 -4.08 2.38
N ALA A 356 -7.02 -4.16 3.57
CA ALA A 356 -6.31 -3.89 4.82
C ALA A 356 -5.71 -5.19 5.35
N VAL A 357 -4.45 -5.13 5.77
CA VAL A 357 -3.72 -6.28 6.33
C VAL A 357 -3.07 -5.87 7.65
N PHE A 358 -3.24 -6.69 8.68
CA PHE A 358 -2.60 -6.56 9.96
C PHE A 358 -1.57 -7.68 10.15
N ALA A 359 -0.28 -7.32 10.10
CA ALA A 359 0.83 -8.23 10.30
C ALA A 359 1.42 -8.07 11.71
N CYS A 360 1.59 -9.14 12.47
CA CYS A 360 2.23 -9.05 13.77
C CYS A 360 3.06 -10.29 14.15
N THR A 361 4.01 -10.13 15.06
CA THR A 361 4.87 -11.24 15.50
C THR A 361 4.27 -12.08 16.63
N HIS A 362 3.11 -11.70 17.14
CA HIS A 362 2.41 -12.42 18.19
C HIS A 362 1.37 -13.35 17.58
N GLU A 363 1.18 -14.54 18.14
CA GLU A 363 0.10 -15.43 17.75
C GLU A 363 -1.25 -14.83 18.18
N ILE A 364 -2.23 -14.90 17.29
CA ILE A 364 -3.61 -14.49 17.53
C ILE A 364 -4.47 -15.75 17.49
N ASP A 365 -5.06 -16.08 18.64
CA ASP A 365 -6.05 -17.14 18.71
C ASP A 365 -7.33 -16.70 17.98
N LYS A 366 -7.90 -17.59 17.18
CA LYS A 366 -9.15 -17.38 16.44
C LYS A 366 -10.35 -17.02 17.34
N ASP A 367 -10.31 -17.43 18.61
CA ASP A 367 -11.35 -17.14 19.58
C ASP A 367 -11.20 -15.73 20.19
N MET A 368 -10.10 -15.02 19.91
CA MET A 368 -9.92 -13.65 20.40
C MET A 368 -10.88 -12.66 19.71
N PRO A 369 -11.40 -11.66 20.44
CA PRO A 369 -12.27 -10.64 19.87
C PRO A 369 -11.64 -9.89 18.68
N ILE A 370 -10.32 -9.68 18.68
CA ILE A 370 -9.64 -8.95 17.59
C ILE A 370 -9.70 -9.73 16.28
N TYR A 371 -9.54 -11.06 16.33
CA TYR A 371 -9.65 -11.94 15.17
C TYR A 371 -11.05 -11.85 14.56
N ASN A 372 -12.09 -11.97 15.39
CA ASN A 372 -13.48 -11.85 14.96
C ASN A 372 -13.79 -10.48 14.36
N LYS A 373 -13.25 -9.41 14.93
CA LYS A 373 -13.40 -8.05 14.39
C LYS A 373 -12.71 -7.89 13.04
N ALA A 374 -11.46 -8.35 12.93
CA ALA A 374 -10.71 -8.30 11.70
C ALA A 374 -11.45 -9.05 10.57
N LYS A 375 -11.94 -10.26 10.85
CA LYS A 375 -12.77 -11.04 9.93
C LYS A 375 -14.07 -10.33 9.55
N ALA A 376 -14.77 -9.73 10.51
CA ALA A 376 -16.01 -8.99 10.25
C ALA A 376 -15.81 -7.72 9.38
N LEU A 377 -14.65 -7.06 9.51
CA LEU A 377 -14.31 -5.88 8.72
C LEU A 377 -13.55 -6.20 7.42
N GLY A 378 -13.17 -7.46 7.18
CA GLY A 378 -12.33 -7.82 6.04
C GLY A 378 -10.87 -7.34 6.16
N VAL A 379 -10.35 -7.20 7.38
CA VAL A 379 -8.92 -6.94 7.62
C VAL A 379 -8.21 -8.28 7.74
N TYR A 380 -7.37 -8.61 6.77
CA TYR A 380 -6.60 -9.86 6.77
C TYR A 380 -5.54 -9.85 7.88
N ILE A 381 -5.21 -11.03 8.42
CA ILE A 381 -4.24 -11.17 9.50
C ILE A 381 -3.03 -11.97 8.98
N ILE A 382 -1.82 -11.56 9.33
CA ILE A 382 -0.61 -12.37 9.19
C ILE A 382 0.08 -12.34 10.55
N ASP A 383 -0.03 -13.38 11.34
CA ASP A 383 0.39 -13.34 12.73
C ASP A 383 1.64 -14.18 13.04
N GLY A 384 1.94 -14.33 14.34
CA GLY A 384 3.10 -15.08 14.81
C GLY A 384 3.13 -16.55 14.35
N ASP A 385 1.98 -17.22 14.20
CA ASP A 385 1.94 -18.59 13.67
C ASP A 385 2.32 -18.60 12.20
N ASP A 386 1.76 -17.67 11.42
CA ASP A 386 2.02 -17.56 9.97
C ASP A 386 3.49 -17.28 9.71
N ILE A 387 4.07 -16.38 10.51
CA ILE A 387 5.49 -16.02 10.45
C ILE A 387 6.37 -17.23 10.79
N LYS A 388 6.08 -17.97 11.87
CA LYS A 388 6.85 -19.15 12.28
C LYS A 388 6.79 -20.27 11.24
N ASN A 389 5.63 -20.45 10.60
CA ASN A 389 5.40 -21.45 9.56
C ASN A 389 5.81 -20.96 8.16
N ARG A 390 6.39 -19.77 8.04
CA ARG A 390 6.86 -19.18 6.77
C ARG A 390 5.75 -19.00 5.72
N LEU A 391 4.53 -18.72 6.16
CA LEU A 391 3.35 -18.56 5.31
C LEU A 391 3.13 -17.13 4.79
N VAL A 392 3.95 -16.15 5.21
CA VAL A 392 3.77 -14.73 4.84
C VAL A 392 3.66 -14.52 3.33
N THR A 393 4.58 -15.06 2.53
CA THR A 393 4.53 -14.94 1.07
C THR A 393 3.28 -15.59 0.48
N GLU A 394 2.87 -16.75 0.99
CA GLU A 394 1.66 -17.44 0.53
C GLU A 394 0.40 -16.61 0.84
N HIS A 395 0.26 -16.11 2.06
CA HIS A 395 -0.89 -15.28 2.43
C HIS A 395 -0.96 -13.96 1.66
N LEU A 396 0.17 -13.31 1.37
CA LEU A 396 0.16 -12.12 0.51
C LEU A 396 -0.39 -12.45 -0.89
N ILE A 397 -0.06 -13.62 -1.45
CA ILE A 397 -0.61 -14.08 -2.74
C ILE A 397 -2.11 -14.39 -2.61
N GLU A 398 -2.50 -15.11 -1.55
CA GLU A 398 -3.89 -15.48 -1.33
C GLU A 398 -4.79 -14.24 -1.15
N ILE A 399 -4.35 -13.24 -0.41
CA ILE A 399 -5.04 -11.95 -0.25
C ILE A 399 -5.19 -11.27 -1.61
N ALA A 400 -4.10 -11.18 -2.38
CA ALA A 400 -4.06 -10.56 -3.70
C ALA A 400 -4.94 -11.28 -4.77
N GLU A 401 -5.38 -12.50 -4.49
CA GLU A 401 -6.21 -13.33 -5.36
C GLU A 401 -7.61 -13.61 -4.78
N ASP A 402 -7.98 -13.00 -3.65
CA ASP A 402 -9.24 -13.25 -2.92
C ASP A 402 -9.44 -14.73 -2.55
N ARG A 403 -8.36 -15.41 -2.13
CA ARG A 403 -8.34 -16.83 -1.73
C ARG A 403 -7.79 -17.05 -0.32
N TYR A 404 -7.67 -15.99 0.49
CA TYR A 404 -7.16 -16.07 1.86
C TYR A 404 -8.00 -17.02 2.71
N VAL A 405 -7.32 -17.95 3.39
CA VAL A 405 -7.95 -18.96 4.24
C VAL A 405 -7.84 -18.56 5.70
N TRP A 406 -8.98 -18.38 6.37
CA TRP A 406 -9.01 -18.01 7.78
C TRP A 406 -8.65 -19.18 8.71
N LYS A 407 -8.02 -18.92 9.85
CA LYS A 407 -7.59 -19.93 10.85
C LYS A 407 -8.70 -20.85 11.37
N ASP A 408 -9.94 -20.36 11.39
CA ASP A 408 -11.12 -21.11 11.81
C ASP A 408 -11.65 -22.05 10.71
N GLU A 409 -11.12 -21.96 9.49
CA GLU A 409 -11.50 -22.81 8.37
C GLU A 409 -10.70 -24.12 8.35
N PRO A 410 -11.33 -25.25 7.97
CA PRO A 410 -10.67 -26.56 7.91
C PRO A 410 -9.41 -26.60 7.03
N GLU A 411 -9.40 -25.81 5.95
CA GLU A 411 -8.33 -25.71 4.96
C GLU A 411 -7.04 -25.16 5.56
N TYR A 412 -7.12 -24.28 6.56
CA TYR A 412 -5.96 -23.64 7.18
C TYR A 412 -5.00 -24.67 7.82
N LYS A 413 -5.55 -25.74 8.41
CA LYS A 413 -4.74 -26.84 8.98
C LYS A 413 -3.89 -27.58 7.94
N ARG A 414 -4.16 -27.41 6.64
CA ARG A 414 -3.35 -28.00 5.56
C ARG A 414 -2.18 -27.11 5.17
N LEU A 415 -2.23 -25.82 5.53
CA LEU A 415 -1.18 -24.83 5.27
C LEU A 415 -0.04 -24.96 6.29
N ILE A 416 -0.39 -25.13 7.56
CA ILE A 416 0.58 -25.38 8.64
C ILE A 416 1.10 -26.82 8.54
N LYS A 417 2.42 -27.01 8.38
CA LYS A 417 3.09 -28.32 8.33
C LYS A 417 4.21 -28.45 9.34
#